data_AF-A0AA36C2F9-F1
#
_entry.id   AF-A0AA36C2F9-F1
#
_cell.length_a   1.000
_cell.length_b   1.000
_cell.length_c   1.000
_cell.angle_alpha   90.00
_cell.angle_beta   90.00
_cell.angle_gamma   90.00
#
_symmetry.space_group_name_H-M   'P 1'
#
loop_
_entity.id
_entity.type
_entity.pdbx_description
1 polymer ?
#
loop_
_entity_poly.entity_id
_entity_poly.type
_entity_poly.pdbx_seq_one_letter_code
_entity_poly.pdbx_strand_id
1 'polypeptide(L)'
;MGEGGVTFLSGGQSEEDATINLNAINTCALLKPWALTFSYGRALQASVLKAWQGKDENVEAAQKELLVRAKANSEAAVVNIPSINIVEKEN
;
A
#
# COMPACT_ATOMS: atom_id res chain seq x y z
N MET A 1 -10.24 -16.71 -21.23
CA MET A 1 -8.78 -16.54 -21.16
C MET A 1 -8.44 -16.44 -19.69
N GLY A 2 -7.47 -17.23 -19.20
CA GLY A 2 -7.10 -17.20 -17.78
C GLY A 2 -6.25 -15.97 -17.51
N GLU A 3 -6.84 -14.91 -16.98
CA GLU A 3 -6.10 -13.70 -16.64
C GLU A 3 -5.47 -13.88 -15.25
N GLY A 4 -4.17 -14.18 -15.25
CA GLY A 4 -3.33 -14.13 -14.05
C GLY A 4 -2.94 -12.69 -13.69
N GLY A 5 -2.46 -12.49 -12.47
CA GLY A 5 -1.94 -11.22 -11.98
C GLY A 5 -0.62 -11.41 -11.24
N VAL A 6 0.13 -10.33 -11.09
CA VAL A 6 1.35 -10.31 -10.27
C VAL A 6 1.06 -9.55 -9.00
N THR A 7 1.21 -10.21 -7.86
CA THR A 7 1.11 -9.62 -6.53
C THR A 7 2.51 -9.40 -5.96
N PHE A 8 2.97 -8.17 -5.88
CA PHE A 8 4.30 -7.85 -5.36
C PHE A 8 4.36 -8.05 -3.84
N LEU A 9 5.46 -8.60 -3.35
CA LEU A 9 5.78 -8.65 -1.93
C LEU A 9 6.49 -7.36 -1.51
N SER A 10 6.23 -6.89 -0.29
CA SER A 10 6.89 -5.68 0.23
C SER A 10 8.36 -5.92 0.59
N GLY A 11 8.76 -7.17 0.85
CA GLY A 11 10.14 -7.53 1.18
C GLY A 11 10.67 -6.75 2.38
N GLY A 12 11.79 -6.05 2.21
CA GLY A 12 12.46 -5.18 3.21
C GLY A 12 12.06 -3.69 3.16
N GLN A 13 11.14 -3.31 2.28
CA GLN A 13 10.77 -1.90 2.07
C GLN A 13 10.01 -1.29 3.25
N SER A 14 10.07 0.04 3.37
CA SER A 14 9.16 0.80 4.21
C SER A 14 7.73 0.76 3.63
N GLU A 15 6.74 1.19 4.42
CA GLU A 15 5.34 1.27 3.96
C GLU A 15 5.19 2.23 2.75
N GLU A 16 5.88 3.36 2.83
CA GLU A 16 5.86 4.39 1.79
C GLU A 16 6.60 3.94 0.53
N ASP A 17 7.82 3.41 0.65
CA ASP A 17 8.60 2.94 -0.50
C ASP A 17 7.86 1.85 -1.28
N ALA A 18 7.22 0.91 -0.59
CA ALA A 18 6.45 -0.14 -1.23
C ALA A 18 5.30 0.43 -2.07
N THR A 19 4.59 1.43 -1.53
CA THR A 19 3.49 2.12 -2.22
C THR A 19 4.01 2.91 -3.44
N ILE A 20 5.08 3.68 -3.26
CA ILE A 20 5.71 4.48 -4.33
C ILE A 20 6.18 3.58 -5.47
N ASN A 21 6.86 2.48 -5.14
CA ASN A 21 7.37 1.54 -6.13
C ASN A 21 6.25 0.85 -6.90
N LEU A 22 5.17 0.43 -6.24
CA LEU A 22 4.00 -0.13 -6.92
C LEU A 22 3.36 0.89 -7.88
N ASN A 23 3.22 2.14 -7.45
CA ASN A 23 2.69 3.21 -8.30
C ASN A 23 3.60 3.47 -9.50
N ALA A 24 4.93 3.48 -9.31
CA ALA A 24 5.90 3.65 -10.40
C ALA A 24 5.82 2.49 -11.41
N ILE A 25 5.68 1.25 -10.92
CA ILE A 25 5.49 0.06 -11.78
C ILE A 25 4.23 0.21 -12.63
N ASN A 26 3.12 0.65 -12.03
CA ASN A 26 1.84 0.81 -12.71
C ASN A 26 1.83 2.00 -13.69
N THR A 27 2.52 3.10 -13.39
CA THR A 27 2.64 4.28 -14.27
C THR A 27 3.70 4.14 -15.37
N CYS A 28 4.62 3.17 -15.27
CA CYS A 28 5.65 2.94 -16.27
C CYS A 28 5.06 2.66 -17.67
N ALA A 29 5.54 3.35 -18.71
CA ALA A 29 5.02 3.24 -20.08
C ALA A 29 5.49 1.98 -20.83
N LEU A 30 5.36 0.81 -20.20
CA LEU A 30 5.62 -0.51 -20.77
C LEU A 30 4.31 -1.31 -20.87
N LEU A 31 4.28 -2.26 -21.81
CA LEU A 31 3.18 -3.22 -21.93
C LEU A 31 3.12 -4.10 -20.67
N LYS A 32 1.99 -4.08 -19.98
CA LYS A 32 1.72 -4.84 -18.76
C LYS A 32 0.42 -5.62 -18.96
N PRO A 33 0.47 -6.83 -19.56
CA PRO A 33 -0.74 -7.56 -19.96
C PRO A 33 -1.46 -8.26 -18.79
N TRP A 34 -1.00 -8.05 -17.55
CA TRP A 34 -1.55 -8.63 -16.34
C TRP A 34 -1.77 -7.55 -15.29
N ALA A 35 -2.73 -7.76 -14.39
CA ALA A 35 -2.92 -6.89 -13.23
C ALA A 35 -1.65 -6.90 -12.35
N LEU A 36 -1.18 -5.72 -11.96
CA LEU A 36 -0.02 -5.54 -11.08
C LEU A 36 -0.48 -4.93 -9.76
N THR A 37 -0.49 -5.73 -8.71
CA THR A 37 -1.05 -5.36 -7.41
C THR A 37 -0.13 -5.78 -6.26
N PHE A 38 -0.57 -5.63 -5.02
CA PHE A 38 0.22 -5.89 -3.82
C PHE A 38 -0.24 -7.13 -3.04
N SER A 39 0.71 -7.79 -2.41
CA SER A 39 0.52 -8.78 -1.34
C SER A 39 1.49 -8.45 -0.21
N TYR A 40 1.14 -7.43 0.56
CA TYR A 40 2.03 -6.82 1.55
C TYR A 40 1.75 -7.31 2.97
N GLY A 41 2.82 -7.72 3.66
CA GLY A 41 2.81 -7.95 5.10
C GLY A 41 3.21 -6.67 5.84
N ARG A 42 4.51 -6.53 6.12
CA ARG A 42 5.03 -5.40 6.92
C ARG A 42 4.67 -4.02 6.35
N ALA A 43 4.66 -3.83 5.03
CA ALA A 43 4.32 -2.54 4.44
C ALA A 43 2.83 -2.14 4.62
N LEU A 44 1.97 -3.07 5.03
CA LEU A 44 0.55 -2.81 5.31
C LEU A 44 0.27 -2.73 6.83
N GLN A 45 1.12 -3.32 7.66
CA GLN A 45 0.83 -3.56 9.08
C GLN A 45 1.79 -2.86 10.05
N ALA A 46 2.88 -2.24 9.60
CA ALA A 46 3.86 -1.68 10.52
C ALA A 46 3.29 -0.52 11.36
N SER A 47 2.59 0.44 10.73
CA SER A 47 1.92 1.52 11.47
C SER A 47 0.73 1.01 12.28
N VAL A 48 -0.01 0.03 11.75
CA VAL A 48 -1.13 -0.65 12.44
C VAL A 48 -0.69 -1.26 13.76
N LEU A 49 0.37 -2.06 13.75
CA LEU A 49 0.90 -2.70 14.96
C LEU A 49 1.44 -1.67 15.96
N LYS A 50 2.06 -0.60 15.46
CA LYS A 50 2.55 0.51 16.30
C LYS A 50 1.41 1.28 16.98
N ALA A 51 0.31 1.53 16.27
CA ALA A 51 -0.88 2.17 16.82
C ALA A 51 -1.62 1.26 17.79
N TRP A 52 -1.77 -0.02 17.45
CA TRP A 52 -2.50 -0.99 18.26
C TRP A 52 -1.82 -1.28 19.60
N GLN A 53 -0.50 -1.51 19.60
CA GLN A 53 0.27 -1.92 20.80
C GLN A 53 -0.27 -3.18 21.49
N GLY A 54 -1.13 -3.97 20.83
CA GLY A 54 -1.78 -5.14 21.42
C GLY A 54 -2.88 -4.82 22.44
N LYS A 55 -3.43 -3.59 22.42
CA LYS A 55 -4.40 -3.11 23.39
C LYS A 55 -5.77 -2.90 22.76
N ASP A 56 -6.83 -3.39 23.41
CA ASP A 56 -8.19 -3.34 22.88
C ASP A 56 -8.70 -1.90 22.72
N GLU A 57 -8.30 -1.00 23.61
CA GLU A 57 -8.63 0.43 23.53
C GLU A 57 -8.06 1.13 22.29
N ASN A 58 -7.06 0.54 21.63
CA ASN A 58 -6.39 1.13 20.45
C ASN A 58 -6.87 0.52 19.12
N VAL A 59 -7.86 -0.38 19.13
CA VAL A 59 -8.32 -1.07 17.91
C VAL A 59 -8.78 -0.09 16.85
N GLU A 60 -9.53 0.95 17.23
CA GLU A 60 -10.03 1.96 16.27
C GLU A 60 -8.88 2.75 15.63
N ALA A 61 -7.88 3.16 16.42
CA ALA A 61 -6.70 3.85 15.92
C ALA A 61 -5.90 2.97 14.94
N ALA A 62 -5.74 1.69 15.26
CA ALA A 62 -5.06 0.72 14.40
C ALA A 62 -5.82 0.47 13.08
N GLN A 63 -7.15 0.41 13.13
CA GLN A 63 -7.99 0.27 11.94
C GLN A 63 -7.90 1.51 11.03
N LYS A 64 -7.84 2.73 11.62
CA LYS A 64 -7.61 3.95 10.85
C LYS A 64 -6.29 3.87 10.07
N GLU A 65 -5.21 3.46 10.72
CA GLU A 65 -3.91 3.25 10.08
C GLU A 65 -3.97 2.21 8.95
N LEU A 66 -4.66 1.09 9.18
CA LEU A 66 -4.83 0.04 8.18
C LEU A 66 -5.56 0.57 6.94
N LEU A 67 -6.62 1.36 7.13
CA LEU A 67 -7.37 1.95 6.02
C LEU A 67 -6.53 2.93 5.22
N VAL A 68 -5.71 3.75 5.87
CA VAL A 68 -4.80 4.66 5.18
C VAL A 68 -3.83 3.88 4.29
N ARG A 69 -3.20 2.82 4.83
CA ARG A 69 -2.26 1.99 4.06
C ARG A 69 -2.95 1.19 2.96
N ALA A 70 -4.12 0.62 3.22
CA ALA A 70 -4.88 -0.14 2.22
C ALA A 70 -5.34 0.76 1.06
N LYS A 71 -5.81 1.97 1.36
CA LYS A 71 -6.22 2.96 0.36
C LYS A 71 -5.05 3.38 -0.52
N ALA A 72 -3.92 3.75 0.07
CA ALA A 72 -2.73 4.18 -0.68
C ALA A 72 -2.22 3.09 -1.64
N ASN A 73 -2.17 1.84 -1.19
CA ASN A 73 -1.77 0.71 -2.03
C ASN A 73 -2.81 0.36 -3.11
N SER A 74 -4.10 0.54 -2.83
CA SER A 74 -5.18 0.39 -3.82
C SER A 74 -5.04 1.42 -4.94
N GLU A 75 -4.81 2.69 -4.59
CA GLU A 75 -4.61 3.78 -5.57
C GLU A 75 -3.35 3.55 -6.43
N ALA A 76 -2.27 3.07 -5.81
CA ALA A 76 -1.04 2.70 -6.50
C ALA A 76 -1.21 1.52 -7.48
N ALA A 77 -2.18 0.62 -7.23
CA ALA A 77 -2.46 -0.53 -8.10
C ALA A 77 -3.26 -0.17 -9.37
N VAL A 78 -3.96 0.97 -9.40
CA VAL A 78 -4.88 1.35 -10.50
C VAL A 78 -4.43 2.58 -11.30
N VAL A 79 -3.16 3.00 -11.17
CA VAL A 79 -2.57 4.14 -11.91
C VAL A 79 -3.28 5.47 -11.60
N ASN A 80 -3.51 5.79 -10.33
CA ASN A 80 -4.30 6.98 -9.98
C ASN A 80 -3.69 7.91 -8.91
N ILE A 81 -2.36 7.92 -8.75
CA ILE A 81 -1.69 8.92 -7.90
C ILE A 81 -1.01 9.97 -8.79
N PRO A 82 -1.69 11.09 -9.13
CA PRO A 82 -0.99 12.26 -9.63
C PRO A 82 -0.07 12.76 -8.51
N SER A 83 1.24 12.81 -8.79
CA SER A 83 2.28 13.50 -8.00
C SER A 83 2.08 13.49 -6.48
N ILE A 84 2.59 12.45 -5.82
CA ILE A 84 2.94 12.36 -4.37
C ILE A 84 2.26 13.42 -3.48
N ASN A 85 1.09 13.07 -2.94
CA ASN A 85 0.54 13.61 -1.70
C ASN A 85 0.47 12.48 -0.65
N ILE A 86 1.59 11.78 -0.42
CA ILE A 86 1.67 10.72 0.61
C ILE A 86 1.73 11.33 2.04
N VAL A 87 1.74 12.66 2.14
CA VAL A 87 1.93 13.38 3.39
C VAL A 87 0.81 14.40 3.59
N GLU A 88 -0.41 13.94 3.80
CA GLU A 88 -1.22 14.62 4.82
C GLU A 88 -0.76 14.09 6.18
N LYS A 89 0.27 14.77 6.70
CA LYS A 89 0.52 14.87 8.13
C LYS A 89 -0.75 15.43 8.77
N GLU A 90 -1.63 14.57 9.26
CA GLU A 90 -2.51 14.94 10.36
C GLU A 90 -1.63 15.05 11.62
N ASN A 91 -1.11 16.27 11.83
CA ASN A 91 -0.89 16.84 13.16
C ASN A 91 -2.11 17.71 13.46
#